data_AF-A0A9P5YIP9-F1
#
_entry.id   AF-A0A9P5YIP9-F1
#
_cell.length_a   1.000
_cell.length_b   1.000
_cell.length_c   1.000
_cell.angle_alpha   90.00
_cell.angle_beta   90.00
_cell.angle_gamma   90.00
#
_symmetry.space_group_name_H-M   'P 1'
#
loop_
_entity.id
_entity.type
_entity.pdbx_description
1 polymer ?
#
loop_
_entity_poly.entity_id
_entity_poly.type
_entity_poly.pdbx_seq_one_letter_code
_entity_poly.pdbx_strand_id
1 'polypeptide(L)' 'RLCGIIYGGQHHFTSRFIDKSGTIWYHDGMETQNNLLQEMTLTMLSDTAFLRK' A
#
# COMPACT_ATOMS: atom_id res chain seq x y z
N ARG A 1 5.08 -10.83 -8.55
CA ARG A 1 5.74 -10.91 -7.24
C ARG A 1 5.04 -9.91 -6.34
N LEU A 2 4.60 -10.28 -5.13
CA LEU A 2 4.04 -9.33 -4.16
C LEU A 2 5.21 -8.61 -3.49
N CYS A 3 5.16 -7.29 -3.38
CA CYS A 3 6.20 -6.48 -2.72
C CYS A 3 5.52 -5.46 -1.81
N GLY A 4 6.08 -5.20 -0.62
CA GLY A 4 5.45 -4.30 0.34
C GLY A 4 6.34 -3.96 1.53
N ILE A 5 5.84 -3.05 2.38
CA ILE A 5 6.49 -2.57 3.60
C ILE A 5 5.53 -2.78 4.77
N ILE A 6 6.05 -3.23 5.90
CA ILE A 6 5.33 -3.34 7.16
C ILE A 6 5.92 -2.29 8.12
N TYR A 7 5.06 -1.46 8.69
CA TYR A 7 5.41 -0.51 9.73
C TYR A 7 4.87 -1.03 11.05
N GLY A 8 5.75 -1.34 11.99
CA GLY A 8 5.40 -1.85 13.31
C GLY A 8 5.83 -0.91 14.43
N GLY A 9 5.02 -0.84 15.49
CA GLY A 9 5.34 -0.23 16.78
C GLY A 9 4.50 -0.89 17.88
N GLN A 10 4.75 -0.54 19.15
CA GLN A 10 4.05 -1.06 20.35
C GLN A 10 3.27 -2.39 20.13
N HIS A 11 1.95 -2.30 19.95
CA HIS A 11 1.04 -3.42 19.66
C HIS A 11 0.24 -3.23 18.37
N HIS A 12 0.72 -2.37 17.47
CA HIS A 12 0.01 -1.96 16.26
C HIS A 12 0.94 -2.01 15.06
N PHE A 13 0.44 -2.55 13.96
CA PHE A 13 1.13 -2.50 12.69
C PHE A 13 0.20 -2.01 11.59
N THR A 14 0.81 -1.32 10.64
CA THR A 14 0.20 -1.00 9.36
C THR A 14 1.07 -1.59 8.26
N SER A 15 0.48 -1.94 7.13
CA SER A 15 1.24 -2.43 5.98
C SER A 15 0.69 -1.87 4.68
N ARG A 16 1.59 -1.73 3.71
CA ARG A 16 1.25 -1.47 2.32
C ARG A 16 1.93 -2.46 1.43
N PHE A 17 1.19 -3.03 0.48
CA PHE A 17 1.75 -3.93 -0.51
C PHE A 17 1.12 -3.70 -1.89
N ILE A 18 1.88 -4.07 -2.91
CA ILE A 18 1.49 -3.93 -4.32
C ILE A 18 1.31 -5.32 -4.90
N ASP A 19 0.10 -5.61 -5.38
CA ASP A 19 -0.19 -6.87 -6.04
C ASP A 19 0.29 -6.91 -7.50
N LYS A 20 0.04 -8.04 -8.19
CA LYS A 20 0.48 -8.23 -9.58
C LYS A 20 -0.23 -7.30 -10.57
N SER A 21 -1.38 -6.73 -10.22
CA SER A 21 -2.13 -5.76 -11.03
C SER A 21 -1.61 -4.33 -10.88
N GLY A 22 -0.65 -4.10 -9.96
CA GLY A 22 -0.22 -2.76 -9.59
C GLY A 22 -1.15 -2.09 -8.59
N THR A 23 -2.11 -2.82 -8.02
CA THR A 23 -2.99 -2.27 -6.98
C THR A 23 -2.26 -2.21 -5.65
N ILE A 24 -2.28 -1.04 -5.03
CA ILE A 24 -1.73 -0.77 -3.70
C ILE A 24 -2.83 -1.01 -2.68
N TRP A 25 -2.53 -1.88 -1.72
CA TRP A 25 -3.42 -2.25 -0.63
C TRP A 25 -2.85 -1.73 0.69
N TYR A 26 -3.72 -1.12 1.49
CA TYR A 26 -3.45 -0.71 2.86
C TYR A 26 -4.11 -1.67 3.84
N HIS A 27 -3.37 -1.99 4.90
CA HIS A 27 -3.87 -2.75 6.04
C HIS A 27 -3.44 -2.08 7.33
N ASP A 28 -4.40 -1.92 8.22
CA ASP A 28 -4.20 -1.52 9.60
C ASP A 28 -4.75 -2.62 10.51
N GLY A 29 -3.88 -3.29 11.28
CA GLY A 29 -4.30 -4.42 12.11
C GLY A 29 -5.30 -4.07 13.21
N MET A 30 -5.48 -2.79 13.54
CA MET A 30 -6.42 -2.30 14.56
C MET A 30 -7.69 -1.72 13.93
N GLU A 31 -7.55 -0.83 12.94
CA GLU A 31 -8.69 -0.14 12.33
C GLU A 31 -9.39 -0.98 11.26
N THR A 32 -8.63 -1.68 10.41
CA THR A 32 -9.18 -2.44 9.29
C THR A 32 -9.47 -3.90 9.63
N GLN A 33 -8.99 -4.37 10.79
CA GLN A 33 -9.11 -5.76 11.26
C GLN A 33 -8.60 -6.76 10.21
N ASN A 34 -9.50 -7.52 9.57
CA ASN A 34 -9.17 -8.50 8.53
C ASN A 34 -9.44 -7.98 7.10
N ASN A 35 -9.82 -6.71 6.95
CA ASN A 35 -10.15 -6.12 5.66
C ASN A 35 -8.96 -5.37 5.10
N LEU A 36 -8.82 -5.41 3.78
CA LEU A 36 -7.84 -4.62 3.05
C LEU A 36 -8.56 -3.44 2.41
N LEU A 37 -7.97 -2.26 2.52
CA LEU A 37 -8.46 -1.07 1.83
C LEU A 37 -7.64 -0.86 0.57
N GLN A 38 -8.31 -0.73 -0.56
CA GLN A 38 -7.66 -0.34 -1.81
C GLN A 38 -7.31 1.14 -1.73
N GLU A 39 -6.01 1.46 -1.80
CA GLU A 39 -5.53 2.84 -1.70
C GLU A 39 -5.47 3.50 -3.08
N MET A 40 -4.79 2.85 -4.03
CA MET A 40 -4.71 3.31 -5.42
C MET A 40 -4.25 2.20 -6.38
N THR A 41 -4.33 2.47 -7.68
CA THR A 41 -3.70 1.64 -8.71
C THR A 41 -2.50 2.38 -9.28
N LEU A 42 -1.33 1.76 -9.20
CA LEU A 42 -0.08 2.28 -9.73
C LEU A 42 -0.16 2.28 -11.27
N THR A 43 -0.13 3.47 -11.88
CA THR A 43 -0.09 3.60 -13.35
C THR A 43 1.15 4.37 -13.74
N MET A 44 1.83 3.95 -14.81
CA MET A 44 3.10 4.55 -15.27
C MET A 44 3.02 6.08 -15.49
N LEU A 45 1.80 6.63 -15.66
CA LEU A 45 1.53 8.05 -15.90
C LEU A 45 1.32 8.86 -14.60
N SER A 46 0.82 8.26 -13.51
CA SER A 46 0.60 8.98 -12.24
C SER A 46 1.89 9.19 -11.46
N ASP A 47 2.82 8.24 -11.53
CA ASP A 47 3.90 8.14 -10.55
C ASP A 47 5.20 8.81 -10.99
N THR A 48 5.25 9.39 -12.20
CA THR A 48 6.39 10.19 -12.67
C THR A 48 6.03 11.67 -12.82
N ALA A 49 4.78 12.06 -12.56
CA ALA A 49 4.35 13.45 -12.65
C ALA A 49 5.19 14.37 -11.75
N PHE A 50 5.59 13.89 -10.56
CA PHE A 50 6.44 14.66 -9.65
C PHE A 50 7.91 14.75 -10.08
N LEU A 51 8.38 13.86 -10.96
CA LEU A 51 9.74 13.82 -11.50
C LEU A 51 9.91 14.70 -12.74
N ARG A 52 8.82 15.24 -13.31
CA ARG A 52 8.86 16.15 -14.47
C ARG A 52 9.22 17.60 -14.11
N LYS A 53 9.86 17.83 -12.96
CA LYS A 53 10.35 19.16 -12.55
C LYS A 53 11.73 19.45 -13.08
#